data_AF-A0A503KM33-F1
#
_entry.id   AF-A0A503KM33-F1
#
_cell.length_a   1.000
_cell.length_b   1.000
_cell.length_c   1.000
_cell.angle_alpha   90.00
_cell.angle_beta   90.00
_cell.angle_gamma   90.00
#
_symmetry.space_group_name_H-M   'P 1'
#
loop_
_entity.id
_entity.type
_entity.pdbx_description
1 polymer ?
#
loop_
_entity_poly.entity_id
_entity_poly.type
_entity_poly.pdbx_seq_one_letter_code
_entity_poly.pdbx_strand_id
1 'polypeptide(L)'
;MSEEEDAAITAAALADPDAQPLEFLKLRRKPGRPRAEVKKIAVSLKLDPDVVSAYREKGPGWQTRMNDDLRKAAKLKRHAR
;
A
#
# COMPACT_ATOMS: atom_id res chain seq x y z
N MET A 1 -0.50 18.68 37.46
CA MET A 1 0.61 18.85 36.52
C MET A 1 1.34 20.09 36.99
N SER A 2 2.33 19.91 37.86
CA SER A 2 3.17 21.02 38.31
C SER A 2 4.16 21.37 37.19
N GLU A 3 4.48 22.65 37.02
CA GLU A 3 5.53 23.10 36.10
C GLU A 3 6.88 22.43 36.42
N GLU A 4 7.08 22.05 37.69
CA GLU A 4 8.27 21.35 38.17
C GLU A 4 8.36 19.91 37.64
N GLU A 5 7.21 19.23 37.50
CA GLU A 5 7.15 17.88 36.92
C GLU A 5 7.41 17.93 35.41
N ASP A 6 6.85 18.92 34.72
CA ASP A 6 7.07 19.12 33.28
C ASP A 6 8.53 19.46 32.96
N ALA A 7 9.19 20.24 33.82
CA ALA A 7 10.60 20.57 33.70
C ALA A 7 11.50 19.32 33.92
N ALA A 8 11.17 18.49 34.90
CA ALA A 8 11.90 17.25 35.17
C ALA A 8 11.77 16.24 34.02
N ILE A 9 10.56 16.11 33.43
CA ILE A 9 10.31 15.26 32.26
C ILE A 9 11.11 15.74 31.04
N THR A 10 11.14 17.05 30.80
CA THR A 10 11.88 17.66 29.69
C THR A 10 13.40 17.48 29.84
N ALA A 11 13.93 17.68 31.05
CA ALA A 11 15.35 17.50 31.33
C ALA A 11 15.79 16.03 31.15
N ALA A 12 14.97 15.07 31.59
CA ALA A 12 15.23 13.65 31.40
C ALA A 12 15.23 13.26 29.91
N ALA A 13 14.30 13.79 29.12
CA ALA A 13 14.22 13.51 27.69
C ALA A 13 15.43 14.08 26.90
N LEU A 14 15.99 15.22 27.32
CA LEU A 14 17.18 15.80 26.67
C LEU A 14 18.49 15.10 27.06
N ALA A 15 18.54 14.48 28.24
CA ALA A 15 19.72 13.76 28.73
C ALA A 15 19.85 12.33 28.16
N ASP A 16 18.79 11.80 27.53
CA ASP A 16 18.75 10.46 26.95
C ASP A 16 19.45 10.41 25.57
N PRO A 17 20.57 9.66 25.41
CA PRO A 17 21.27 9.51 24.14
C PRO A 17 20.43 8.82 23.03
N ASP A 18 19.43 8.03 23.41
CA ASP A 18 18.51 7.35 22.50
C ASP A 18 17.33 8.25 22.10
N ALA A 19 17.10 9.35 22.82
CA ALA A 19 16.11 10.39 22.50
C ALA A 19 16.65 11.37 21.44
N GLN A 20 17.18 10.85 20.34
CA GLN A 20 17.74 11.68 19.28
C GLN A 20 16.64 12.53 18.62
N PRO A 21 16.88 13.84 18.40
CA PRO A 21 15.93 14.70 17.71
C PRO A 21 15.59 14.16 16.32
N LEU A 22 14.31 14.18 15.95
CA LEU A 22 13.80 13.74 14.63
C LEU A 22 14.54 14.39 13.44
N GLU A 23 15.15 15.55 13.63
CA GLU A 23 15.97 16.24 12.63
C GLU A 23 17.20 15.44 12.17
N PHE A 24 17.76 14.57 13.03
CA PHE A 24 18.84 13.64 12.67
C PHE A 24 18.29 12.37 12.00
N LEU A 25 17.06 11.99 12.32
CA LEU A 25 16.27 10.97 11.62
C LEU A 25 15.57 11.56 10.38
N LYS A 26 16.29 12.33 9.56
CA LYS A 26 15.96 12.47 8.12
C LYS A 26 16.20 11.11 7.46
N LEU A 27 15.37 10.15 7.86
CA LEU A 27 15.14 8.88 7.23
C LEU A 27 14.89 9.24 5.78
N ARG A 28 15.89 9.00 4.93
CA ARG A 28 15.77 9.10 3.47
C ARG A 28 14.57 8.24 3.14
N ARG A 29 13.38 8.85 3.07
CA ARG A 29 12.16 8.18 2.66
C ARG A 29 12.48 7.71 1.27
N LYS A 30 12.83 6.43 1.13
CA LYS A 30 13.02 5.81 -0.17
C LYS A 30 11.78 6.20 -0.96
N PRO A 31 11.93 6.85 -2.12
CA PRO A 31 10.77 7.22 -2.92
C PRO A 31 9.92 5.95 -3.04
N GLY A 32 8.67 6.06 -2.61
CA GLY A 32 7.72 4.96 -2.72
C GLY A 32 7.67 4.48 -4.16
N ARG A 33 7.11 3.28 -4.39
CA ARG A 33 6.90 2.79 -5.75
C ARG A 33 6.27 3.90 -6.61
N PRO A 34 6.81 4.21 -7.79
CA PRO A 34 6.28 5.25 -8.66
C PRO A 34 4.77 5.06 -8.84
N ARG A 35 4.03 6.18 -8.81
CA ARG A 35 2.58 6.16 -9.00
C ARG A 35 2.30 5.55 -10.37
N ALA A 36 1.53 4.47 -10.41
CA ALA A 36 1.08 3.91 -11.68
C ALA A 36 0.26 4.97 -12.43
N GLU A 37 0.61 5.23 -13.69
CA GLU A 37 -0.12 6.17 -14.57
C GLU A 37 -1.57 5.71 -14.76
N VAL A 38 -1.78 4.39 -14.86
CA VAL A 38 -3.12 3.79 -14.93
C VAL A 38 -3.41 2.99 -13.67
N LYS A 39 -4.41 3.45 -12.91
CA LYS A 39 -4.90 2.73 -11.73
C LYS A 39 -6.04 1.80 -12.12
N LYS A 40 -6.02 0.57 -11.59
CA LYS A 40 -7.18 -0.32 -11.63
C LYS A 40 -8.28 0.27 -10.75
N ILE A 41 -9.51 0.28 -11.24
CA ILE A 41 -10.67 0.72 -10.48
C ILE A 41 -11.25 -0.51 -9.78
N ALA A 42 -11.42 -0.45 -8.45
CA ALA A 42 -12.12 -1.48 -7.70
C ALA A 42 -13.63 -1.30 -7.94
N VAL A 43 -14.26 -2.32 -8.50
CA VAL A 43 -15.71 -2.36 -8.74
C VAL A 43 -16.32 -3.54 -7.98
N SER A 44 -17.54 -3.36 -7.47
CA SER A 44 -18.33 -4.46 -6.92
C SER A 44 -19.14 -5.07 -8.07
N LEU A 45 -18.79 -6.29 -8.48
CA LEU A 45 -19.43 -7.02 -9.58
C LEU A 45 -19.87 -8.40 -9.07
N LYS A 46 -21.10 -8.80 -9.38
CA LYS A 46 -21.57 -10.17 -9.18
C LYS A 46 -21.23 -10.98 -10.41
N LEU A 47 -20.60 -12.13 -10.21
CA LEU A 47 -20.24 -13.11 -11.24
C LEU A 47 -20.84 -14.46 -10.84
N ASP A 48 -21.09 -15.30 -11.84
CA ASP A 48 -21.53 -16.67 -11.58
C ASP A 48 -20.47 -17.46 -10.79
N PRO A 49 -20.89 -18.34 -9.87
CA PRO A 49 -19.98 -19.03 -8.96
C PRO A 49 -19.04 -20.00 -9.67
N ASP A 50 -19.51 -20.63 -10.76
CA ASP A 50 -18.72 -21.53 -11.61
C ASP A 50 -17.57 -20.79 -12.30
N VAL A 51 -17.82 -19.57 -12.79
CA VAL A 51 -16.78 -18.70 -13.37
C VAL A 51 -15.71 -18.41 -12.32
N VAL A 52 -16.10 -17.98 -11.13
CA VAL A 52 -15.14 -17.68 -10.06
C VAL A 52 -14.35 -18.92 -9.65
N SER A 53 -14.99 -20.09 -9.56
CA SER A 53 -14.31 -21.36 -9.24
C SER A 53 -13.25 -21.70 -10.30
N ALA A 54 -13.65 -21.68 -11.58
CA ALA A 54 -12.78 -22.01 -12.70
C ALA A 54 -11.53 -21.11 -12.77
N TYR A 55 -11.62 -19.84 -12.36
CA TYR A 55 -10.43 -18.99 -12.27
C TYR A 55 -9.61 -19.27 -11.01
N ARG A 56 -10.23 -19.47 -9.84
CA ARG A 56 -9.52 -19.78 -8.59
C ARG A 56 -8.68 -21.04 -8.69
N GLU A 57 -9.16 -22.07 -9.37
CA GLU A 57 -8.45 -23.33 -9.65
C GLU A 57 -7.14 -23.12 -10.43
N LYS A 58 -7.05 -22.04 -11.23
CA LYS A 58 -5.81 -21.67 -11.94
C LYS A 58 -4.71 -21.18 -11.00
N GLY A 59 -4.97 -21.05 -9.70
CA GLY A 59 -3.99 -20.69 -8.68
C GLY A 59 -3.69 -19.19 -8.58
N PRO A 60 -2.54 -18.81 -7.97
CA PRO A 60 -2.18 -17.43 -7.68
C PRO A 60 -2.26 -16.53 -8.92
N GLY A 61 -2.85 -15.35 -8.77
CA GLY A 61 -3.04 -14.39 -9.87
C GLY A 61 -4.29 -14.62 -10.71
N TRP A 62 -5.22 -15.48 -10.28
CA TRP A 62 -6.48 -15.75 -11.00
C TRP A 62 -7.29 -14.49 -11.36
N GLN A 63 -7.33 -13.48 -10.48
CA GLN A 63 -7.99 -12.20 -10.76
C GLN A 63 -7.32 -11.43 -11.90
N THR A 64 -5.99 -11.53 -12.02
CA THR A 64 -5.25 -10.90 -13.12
C THR A 64 -5.56 -11.59 -14.44
N ARG A 65 -5.60 -12.93 -14.44
CA ARG A 65 -6.04 -13.70 -15.62
C ARG A 65 -7.47 -13.36 -16.03
N MET A 66 -8.40 -13.31 -15.08
CA MET A 66 -9.79 -12.92 -15.33
C MET A 66 -9.88 -11.50 -15.94
N ASN A 67 -9.12 -10.55 -15.42
CA ASN A 67 -9.05 -9.21 -15.99
C ASN A 67 -8.49 -9.21 -17.42
N ASP A 68 -7.46 -10.00 -17.71
CA ASP A 68 -6.90 -10.11 -19.07
C ASP A 68 -7.91 -10.69 -20.07
N ASP A 69 -8.69 -11.69 -19.66
CA ASP A 69 -9.77 -12.27 -20.47
C ASP A 69 -10.91 -11.25 -20.71
N LEU A 70 -11.31 -10.48 -19.69
CA LEU A 70 -12.28 -9.39 -19.85
C LEU A 70 -11.79 -8.31 -20.84
N ARG A 71 -10.50 -7.96 -20.80
CA ARG A 71 -9.91 -7.04 -21.77
C ARG A 71 -9.94 -7.59 -23.18
N LYS A 72 -9.63 -8.88 -23.35
CA LYS A 72 -9.69 -9.56 -24.65
C LYS A 72 -11.11 -9.55 -25.21
N ALA A 73 -12.11 -9.87 -24.38
CA ALA A 73 -13.52 -9.82 -24.75
C ALA A 73 -13.96 -8.41 -25.17
N ALA A 74 -13.48 -7.39 -24.46
CA ALA A 74 -13.72 -5.98 -24.76
C ALA A 74 -12.82 -5.40 -25.88
N LYS A 75 -11.96 -6.21 -26.51
CA LYS A 75 -10.99 -5.79 -27.55
C LYS A 75 -10.04 -4.66 -27.10
N LEU A 76 -9.69 -4.63 -25.81
CA LEU A 76 -8.78 -3.64 -25.23
C LEU A 76 -7.31 -4.09 -25.33
N LYS A 77 -6.41 -3.19 -25.73
CA LYS A 77 -4.96 -3.44 -25.75
C LYS A 77 -4.42 -3.69 -24.33
N ARG A 78 -3.35 -4.47 -24.17
CA ARG A 78 -2.68 -4.62 -22.87
C ARG A 78 -2.09 -3.28 -22.42
N HIS A 79 -2.11 -2.99 -21.13
CA HIS A 79 -1.40 -1.82 -20.60
C HIS A 79 0.12 -2.02 -20.80
N ALA A 80 0.80 -0.96 -21.25
CA ALA A 80 2.25 -0.89 -21.15
C ALA A 80 2.62 -0.97 -19.66
N ARG A 81 3.73 -1.67 -19.37
CA ARG A 81 4.24 -1.84 -18.01
C ARG A 81 4.77 -0.54 -17.43
#